data_AF-A0A9P6L0D9-F1
#
_entry.id   AF-A0A9P6L0D9-F1
#
_cell.length_a   1.000
_cell.length_b   1.000
_cell.length_c   1.000
_cell.angle_alpha   90.00
_cell.angle_beta   90.00
_cell.angle_gamma   90.00
#
_symmetry.space_group_name_H-M   'P 1'
#
loop_
_entity.id
_entity.type
_entity.pdbx_description
1 polymer ?
#
loop_
_entity_poly.entity_id
_entity_poly.type
_entity_poly.pdbx_seq_one_letter_code
_entity_poly.pdbx_strand_id
1 'polypeptide(L)'
;MLGHDYMQRHNEVVRCLHLLMAKKYRFPRNTKVRTHSVQEVMTNDNAEIRVDTRVATDAKVTHNKPDILIVDKKRKEIIIIKVGITNLNLLSVVENEKLRKYDLLANELGLIHK
;
A
#
# COMPACT_ATOMS: atom_id res chain seq x y z
N MET A 1 -16.33 9.98 18.00
CA MET A 1 -15.71 11.05 17.17
C MET A 1 -14.23 10.81 16.81
N LEU A 2 -13.38 10.16 17.63
CA LEU A 2 -11.96 9.94 17.27
C LEU A 2 -11.70 9.00 16.07
N GLY A 3 -12.48 7.92 15.92
CA GLY A 3 -12.25 6.94 14.84
C GLY A 3 -12.49 7.51 13.44
N HIS A 4 -13.43 8.46 13.31
CA HIS A 4 -13.71 9.14 12.05
C HIS A 4 -12.54 10.02 11.60
N ASP A 5 -11.93 10.76 12.52
CA ASP A 5 -10.77 11.61 12.23
C ASP A 5 -9.53 10.78 11.86
N TYR A 6 -9.30 9.65 12.54
CA TYR A 6 -8.22 8.72 12.20
C TYR A 6 -8.40 8.17 10.77
N MET A 7 -9.57 7.61 10.45
CA MET A 7 -9.84 7.01 9.13
C MET A 7 -9.77 8.05 8.02
N GLN A 8 -10.24 9.27 8.27
CA GLN A 8 -10.16 10.36 7.30
C GLN A 8 -8.71 10.72 6.98
N ARG A 9 -7.87 10.93 8.01
CA ARG A 9 -6.43 11.22 7.83
C ARG A 9 -5.70 10.07 7.14
N HIS A 10 -5.99 8.83 7.54
CA HIS A 10 -5.45 7.64 6.90
C HIS A 10 -5.77 7.60 5.39
N ASN A 11 -7.05 7.78 5.05
CA ASN A 11 -7.50 7.71 3.66
C ASN A 11 -6.96 8.87 2.82
N GLU A 12 -6.75 10.05 3.41
CA GLU A 12 -6.11 11.17 2.74
C GLU A 12 -4.63 10.88 2.44
N VAL A 13 -3.89 10.28 3.38
CA VAL A 13 -2.50 9.84 3.15
C VAL A 13 -2.44 8.76 2.06
N VAL A 14 -3.32 7.76 2.10
CA VAL A 14 -3.41 6.73 1.06
C VAL A 14 -3.72 7.36 -0.30
N ARG A 15 -4.64 8.33 -0.39
CA ARG A 15 -4.95 9.05 -1.63
C ARG A 15 -3.73 9.80 -2.18
N CYS A 16 -2.99 10.48 -1.32
CA CYS A 16 -1.74 11.17 -1.70
C CYS A 16 -0.70 10.19 -2.25
N LEU A 17 -0.45 9.08 -1.53
CA LEU A 17 0.49 8.05 -1.96
C LEU A 17 0.07 7.42 -3.28
N HIS A 18 -1.20 7.06 -3.41
CA HIS A 18 -1.74 6.49 -4.65
C HIS A 18 -1.54 7.45 -5.84
N LEU A 19 -1.82 8.75 -5.68
CA LEU A 19 -1.57 9.73 -6.74
C LEU A 19 -0.09 9.84 -7.10
N LEU A 20 0.81 9.82 -6.11
CA LEU A 20 2.27 9.87 -6.33
C LEU A 20 2.76 8.63 -7.09
N MET A 21 2.27 7.44 -6.74
CA MET A 21 2.62 6.20 -7.42
C MET A 21 2.04 6.15 -8.84
N ALA A 22 0.79 6.58 -9.02
CA ALA A 22 0.20 6.75 -10.34
C ALA A 22 1.04 7.69 -11.22
N LYS A 23 1.58 8.78 -10.66
CA LYS A 23 2.52 9.67 -11.36
C LYS A 23 3.81 8.96 -11.74
N LYS A 24 4.45 8.28 -10.79
CA LYS A 24 5.73 7.57 -10.98
C LYS A 24 5.65 6.53 -12.10
N TYR A 25 4.57 5.73 -12.11
CA TYR A 25 4.36 4.64 -13.05
C TYR A 25 3.59 5.04 -14.33
N ARG A 26 3.43 6.35 -14.56
CA ARG A 26 2.81 6.94 -15.76
C ARG A 26 1.37 6.48 -16.01
N PHE A 27 0.61 6.29 -14.95
CA PHE A 27 -0.83 6.08 -15.05
C PHE A 27 -1.56 7.38 -15.39
N PRO A 28 -2.71 7.31 -16.09
CA PRO A 28 -3.66 8.40 -16.17
C PRO A 28 -4.07 8.83 -14.76
N ARG A 29 -4.00 10.12 -14.47
CA ARG A 29 -4.27 10.65 -13.13
C ARG A 29 -4.68 12.11 -13.19
N ASN A 30 -5.31 12.57 -12.12
CA ASN A 30 -5.55 13.99 -11.90
C ASN A 30 -4.29 14.71 -11.40
N THR A 31 -4.19 16.03 -11.62
CA THR A 31 -3.04 16.83 -11.17
C THR A 31 -3.14 17.25 -9.71
N LYS A 32 -4.35 17.29 -9.15
CA LYS A 32 -4.64 17.73 -7.78
C LYS A 32 -5.14 16.55 -6.93
N VAL A 33 -4.66 16.44 -5.68
CA VAL A 33 -5.08 15.39 -4.74
C VAL A 33 -6.59 15.44 -4.49
N ARG A 34 -7.18 16.64 -4.34
CA ARG A 34 -8.61 16.80 -4.03
C ARG A 34 -9.56 16.19 -5.07
N THR A 35 -9.14 16.13 -6.33
CA THR A 35 -9.95 15.55 -7.41
C THR A 35 -9.52 14.12 -7.72
N HIS A 36 -8.48 13.58 -7.08
CA HIS A 36 -7.95 12.25 -7.36
C HIS A 36 -8.81 11.17 -6.71
N SER A 37 -9.42 10.31 -7.54
CA SER A 37 -10.11 9.12 -7.06
C SER A 37 -9.14 7.96 -6.90
N VAL A 38 -9.20 7.28 -5.75
CA VAL A 38 -8.42 6.07 -5.50
C VAL A 38 -9.11 4.90 -6.19
N GLN A 39 -8.38 4.20 -7.06
CA GLN A 39 -8.87 3.00 -7.72
C GLN A 39 -8.31 1.77 -7.00
N GLU A 40 -9.14 0.76 -6.82
CA GLU A 40 -8.74 -0.47 -6.10
C GLU A 40 -7.63 -1.21 -6.84
N VAL A 41 -7.68 -1.27 -8.18
CA VAL A 41 -6.63 -1.86 -9.01
C VAL A 41 -6.39 -0.98 -10.24
N MET A 42 -5.12 -0.69 -10.52
CA MET A 42 -4.66 -0.04 -11.74
C MET A 42 -3.51 -0.85 -12.33
N THR A 43 -3.58 -1.22 -13.60
CA THR A 43 -2.51 -1.98 -14.28
C THR A 43 -2.15 -1.35 -15.62
N ASN A 44 -0.87 -1.29 -15.94
CA ASN A 44 -0.33 -0.87 -17.22
C ASN A 44 0.96 -1.66 -17.53
N ASP A 45 1.68 -1.31 -18.59
CA ASP A 45 2.91 -2.03 -18.97
C ASP A 45 4.06 -1.86 -17.97
N ASN A 46 4.05 -0.79 -17.16
CA ASN A 46 5.13 -0.50 -16.21
C ASN A 46 4.90 -1.14 -14.84
N ALA A 47 3.66 -1.14 -14.35
CA ALA A 47 3.35 -1.60 -13.01
C ALA A 47 1.88 -2.00 -12.83
N GLU A 48 1.61 -2.61 -11.70
CA GLU A 48 0.27 -2.79 -11.15
C GLU A 48 0.22 -2.19 -9.74
N ILE A 49 -0.77 -1.34 -9.47
CA ILE A 49 -1.03 -0.74 -8.17
C ILE A 49 -2.34 -1.31 -7.68
N ARG A 50 -2.35 -1.90 -6.48
CA ARG A 50 -3.56 -2.37 -5.82
C ARG A 50 -3.72 -1.67 -4.47
N VAL A 51 -4.92 -1.19 -4.14
CA VAL A 51 -5.22 -0.49 -2.89
C VAL A 51 -6.25 -1.28 -2.10
N ASP A 52 -6.00 -1.51 -0.82
CA ASP A 52 -6.90 -2.23 0.08
C ASP A 52 -7.42 -3.57 -0.50
N THR A 53 -6.54 -4.30 -1.19
CA THR A 53 -6.83 -5.61 -1.78
C THR A 53 -6.14 -6.71 -0.97
N ARG A 54 -6.77 -7.90 -0.92
CA ARG A 54 -6.13 -9.09 -0.35
C ARG A 54 -5.19 -9.71 -1.37
N VAL A 55 -4.03 -10.13 -0.90
CA VAL A 55 -3.03 -10.82 -1.69
C VAL A 55 -3.13 -12.31 -1.39
N ALA A 56 -3.27 -13.11 -2.44
CA ALA A 56 -3.24 -14.56 -2.34
C ALA A 56 -1.80 -15.02 -2.11
N THR A 57 -1.63 -15.92 -1.15
CA THR A 57 -0.36 -16.57 -0.80
C THR A 57 -0.62 -18.05 -0.60
N ASP A 58 0.37 -18.89 -0.89
CA ASP A 58 0.24 -20.34 -0.74
C ASP A 58 0.17 -20.74 0.74
N ALA A 59 0.96 -20.08 1.60
CA ALA A 59 0.80 -20.19 3.05
C ALA A 59 -0.30 -19.26 3.57
N LYS A 60 -0.92 -19.65 4.69
CA LYS A 60 -1.93 -18.83 5.38
C LYS A 60 -1.25 -17.65 6.10
N VAL A 61 -1.21 -16.48 5.44
CA VAL A 61 -0.75 -15.23 6.06
C VAL A 61 -1.94 -14.45 6.63
N THR A 62 -1.90 -14.12 7.92
CA THR A 62 -2.98 -13.38 8.60
C THR A 62 -3.10 -11.93 8.15
N HIS A 63 -1.97 -11.30 7.82
CA HIS A 63 -1.88 -9.89 7.44
C HIS A 63 -1.64 -9.73 5.92
N ASN A 64 -2.51 -10.31 5.10
CA ASN A 64 -2.36 -10.35 3.64
C ASN A 64 -3.07 -9.20 2.88
N LYS A 65 -3.55 -8.17 3.59
CA LYS A 65 -4.27 -7.03 3.01
C LYS A 65 -3.46 -5.74 3.18
N PRO A 66 -2.50 -5.44 2.29
CA PRO A 66 -1.74 -4.19 2.34
C PRO A 66 -2.61 -2.96 2.04
N ASP A 67 -2.17 -1.75 2.44
CA ASP A 67 -2.92 -0.53 2.14
C ASP A 67 -2.69 -0.18 0.68
N ILE A 68 -1.45 -0.29 0.21
CA ILE A 68 -1.09 -0.26 -1.20
C ILE A 68 -0.07 -1.36 -1.48
N LEU A 69 -0.29 -2.14 -2.52
CA LEU A 69 0.66 -3.06 -3.13
C LEU A 69 1.05 -2.52 -4.50
N ILE A 70 2.34 -2.54 -4.82
CA ILE A 70 2.84 -2.18 -6.15
C ILE A 70 3.66 -3.32 -6.69
N VAL A 71 3.33 -3.80 -7.87
CA VAL A 71 4.14 -4.74 -8.64
C VAL A 71 4.82 -3.95 -9.75
N ASP A 72 6.11 -3.70 -9.62
CA ASP A 72 6.94 -3.07 -10.64
C ASP A 72 7.34 -4.13 -11.68
N LYS A 73 6.67 -4.11 -12.84
CA LYS A 73 6.86 -5.13 -13.89
C LYS A 73 8.22 -5.02 -14.55
N LYS A 74 8.86 -3.84 -14.52
CA LYS A 74 10.17 -3.61 -15.14
C LYS A 74 11.31 -4.07 -14.24
N ARG A 75 11.24 -3.70 -12.95
CA ARG A 75 12.27 -4.06 -11.97
C ARG A 75 12.06 -5.44 -11.36
N LYS A 76 10.89 -6.05 -11.60
CA LYS A 76 10.44 -7.30 -10.94
C LYS A 76 10.47 -7.16 -9.42
N GLU A 77 10.03 -6.00 -8.92
CA GLU A 77 9.98 -5.70 -7.49
C GLU A 77 8.53 -5.60 -7.02
N ILE A 78 8.27 -6.09 -5.81
CA ILE A 78 6.99 -5.89 -5.12
C ILE A 78 7.22 -4.96 -3.95
N ILE A 79 6.41 -3.90 -3.88
CA ILE A 79 6.46 -2.90 -2.81
C ILE A 79 5.16 -2.99 -2.02
N ILE A 80 5.30 -3.24 -0.72
CA ILE A 80 4.20 -3.28 0.24
C ILE A 80 4.23 -1.98 1.03
N ILE A 81 3.12 -1.23 1.02
CA ILE A 81 2.99 0.02 1.76
C ILE A 81 1.92 -0.14 2.83
N LYS A 82 2.28 0.27 4.05
CA LYS A 82 1.40 0.38 5.22
C LYS A 82 1.44 1.78 5.80
N VAL A 83 0.28 2.37 6.00
CA VAL A 83 0.11 3.70 6.56
C VAL A 83 -0.33 3.57 8.02
N GLY A 84 0.23 4.41 8.89
CA GLY A 84 -0.17 4.49 10.30
C GLY A 84 -0.25 5.93 10.76
N ILE A 85 -1.37 6.30 11.36
CA ILE A 85 -1.54 7.62 11.98
C ILE A 85 -1.36 7.44 13.49
N THR A 86 -0.13 7.61 13.99
CA THR A 86 0.19 7.36 15.41
C THR A 86 0.80 8.59 16.07
N ASN A 87 0.82 8.59 17.41
CA ASN A 87 1.56 9.57 18.20
C ASN A 87 3.07 9.32 18.03
N LEU A 88 3.86 10.39 17.92
CA LEU A 88 5.31 10.34 17.79
C LEU A 88 5.97 9.46 18.87
N ASN A 89 5.47 9.51 20.12
CA ASN A 89 6.00 8.72 21.23
C ASN A 89 5.85 7.20 21.03
N LEU A 90 4.88 6.77 20.22
CA LEU A 90 4.61 5.36 19.92
C LEU A 90 5.10 4.96 18.51
N LEU A 91 5.73 5.88 17.78
CA LEU A 91 6.08 5.67 16.36
C LEU A 91 6.93 4.41 16.17
N SER A 92 8.02 4.29 16.93
CA SER A 92 8.93 3.14 16.82
C SER A 92 8.25 1.81 17.15
N VAL A 93 7.37 1.78 18.17
CA VAL A 93 6.65 0.57 18.56
C VAL A 93 5.69 0.16 17.44
N VAL A 94 4.88 1.09 16.93
CA VAL A 94 3.90 0.82 15.88
C VAL A 94 4.57 0.45 14.55
N GLU A 95 5.69 1.08 14.19
CA GLU A 95 6.47 0.69 13.01
C GLU A 95 7.00 -0.73 13.12
N ASN A 96 7.63 -1.09 14.25
CA ASN A 96 8.16 -2.43 14.46
C ASN A 96 7.07 -3.51 14.44
N GLU A 97 5.91 -3.23 15.07
CA GLU A 97 4.76 -4.15 15.01
C GLU A 97 4.27 -4.38 13.58
N LYS A 98 4.19 -3.31 12.77
CA LYS A 98 3.78 -3.42 11.38
C LYS A 98 4.83 -4.15 10.56
N LEU A 99 6.10 -3.82 10.72
CA LEU A 99 7.18 -4.46 9.98
C LEU A 99 7.14 -5.98 10.20
N ARG A 100 7.05 -6.45 11.45
CA ARG A 100 6.93 -7.89 11.76
C ARG A 100 5.72 -8.56 11.11
N LYS A 101 4.57 -7.87 11.05
CA LYS A 101 3.34 -8.42 10.44
C LYS A 101 3.48 -8.59 8.93
N TYR A 102 4.11 -7.64 8.25
CA TYR A 102 4.21 -7.62 6.79
C TYR A 102 5.50 -8.26 6.25
N ASP A 103 6.50 -8.52 7.10
CA ASP A 103 7.70 -9.27 6.74
C ASP A 103 7.35 -10.70 6.29
N LEU A 104 6.40 -11.34 6.97
CA LEU A 104 5.86 -12.64 6.54
C LEU A 104 5.24 -12.59 5.14
N LEU A 105 4.44 -11.55 4.85
CA LEU A 105 3.84 -11.37 3.53
C LEU A 105 4.91 -11.12 2.46
N ALA A 106 5.92 -10.31 2.78
CA ALA A 106 7.03 -10.03 1.86
C ALA A 106 7.81 -11.31 1.52
N ASN A 107 8.09 -12.16 2.51
CA ASN A 107 8.78 -13.43 2.31
C ASN A 107 7.98 -14.38 1.40
N GLU A 108 6.69 -14.56 1.64
CA GLU A 108 5.82 -15.39 0.78
C GLU A 108 5.76 -14.87 -0.66
N LEU A 109 5.63 -13.55 -0.83
CA LEU A 109 5.62 -12.96 -2.18
C LEU A 109 6.98 -13.08 -2.88
N GLY A 110 8.08 -13.03 -2.14
CA GLY A 110 9.42 -13.27 -2.67
C GLY A 110 9.63 -14.71 -3.16
N LEU A 111 8.91 -15.69 -2.61
CA LEU A 111 8.95 -17.08 -3.08
C LEU A 111 8.13 -17.27 -4.37
N ILE A 112 6.96 -16.64 -4.45
CA ILE A 112 6.03 -16.77 -5.58
C ILE A 112 6.53 -16.03 -6.83
N HIS A 113 7.15 -14.85 -6.65
CA HIS A 113 7.49 -13.93 -7.75
C HIS A 113 8.98 -13.94 -8.16
N LYS A 114 9.65 -15.09 -8.00
CA LYS A 114 11.04 -15.29 -8.47
C LYS A 114 11.22 -15.09 -9.99
#